data_AF-A0A2Y9RXJ7-F1
#
_entry.id   AF-A0A2Y9RXJ7-F1
#
_cell.length_a   1.000
_cell.length_b   1.000
_cell.length_c   1.000
_cell.angle_alpha   90.00
_cell.angle_beta   90.00
_cell.angle_gamma   90.00
#
_symmetry.space_group_name_H-M   'P 1'
#
loop_
_entity.id
_entity.type
_entity.pdbx_description
1 polymer ?
#
loop_
_entity_poly.entity_id
_entity_poly.type
_entity_poly.pdbx_seq_one_letter_code
_entity_poly.pdbx_strand_id
1 'polypeptide(L)'
;MTSSMPPHCPSSCRESAIPVDVARQRELKWLEMFSNWDKWLSRRFQKVKLRCRKGVPSSLRAKAWQYLSNSKELLEQNPGKFEELERAPGDPKWLDVIEKDLHRQFPFHEMFAARGGHGQQDLYRILKAYTIYRPDEGYCQAQAPVAAVLLMHMPAEQAFWCLVQICDKYLPGYYSAGLEAIQLDGEIFFALLRRASPLAHRHLRRQRIDPVLYMTEWFMCIFARTLPWASVLRVWDMFFCEGVKIIFRVALVLLQHTLGSVEKLRSCQGMYETMEQLRNLPQQCMQEDLLVHEVTNLRVTEALIERENAAQLKKWRETRGELQYQPSRRLHGSRAIHEERRRQQPPLGPSSSLLSLPGLKSRGSRAAGGAPSPPPPARRASAGPAPGPVVTAEGLHPSLPSPTGNSTPLGTSKEARRQEKERQKQEKESEKERQKQEKEREKQEKERQKWEKEQEKEQQKQEKERQKQEKERQKQEKERQKQEKKAQGRKLSLRRKADGPPAPQDGGDRSSASEARQDAYF
;
A
#
# COMPACT_ATOMS: atom_id res chain seq x y z
N MET A 1 -56.31 -13.75 -20.52
CA MET A 1 -55.08 -13.95 -21.30
C MET A 1 -53.90 -13.57 -20.44
N THR A 2 -53.26 -14.60 -19.91
CA THR A 2 -52.08 -14.59 -19.04
C THR A 2 -50.81 -14.46 -19.88
N SER A 3 -49.88 -13.60 -19.49
CA SER A 3 -48.52 -13.56 -20.05
C SER A 3 -47.57 -13.21 -18.90
N SER A 4 -47.22 -14.21 -18.09
CA SER A 4 -45.97 -14.98 -18.14
C SER A 4 -44.76 -14.15 -17.69
N MET A 5 -44.48 -14.20 -16.39
CA MET A 5 -43.17 -13.88 -15.84
C MET A 5 -42.16 -14.95 -16.26
N PRO A 6 -40.92 -14.59 -16.66
CA PRO A 6 -39.84 -15.55 -16.80
C PRO A 6 -39.23 -15.91 -15.43
N PRO A 7 -38.59 -17.08 -15.32
CA PRO A 7 -38.58 -17.90 -14.11
C PRO A 7 -37.43 -17.57 -13.14
N HIS A 8 -37.64 -17.96 -11.89
CA HIS A 8 -36.60 -18.15 -10.88
C HIS A 8 -35.35 -18.81 -11.48
N CYS A 9 -34.19 -18.17 -11.28
CA CYS A 9 -32.91 -18.86 -11.32
C CYS A 9 -32.67 -19.54 -9.95
N PRO A 10 -32.41 -20.86 -9.91
CA PRO A 10 -32.31 -21.62 -8.68
C PRO A 10 -30.90 -21.51 -8.06
N SER A 11 -30.86 -21.19 -6.77
CA SER A 11 -29.89 -21.62 -5.75
C SER A 11 -28.59 -22.31 -6.20
N SER A 12 -27.45 -21.61 -6.06
CA SER A 12 -26.17 -22.24 -5.68
C SER A 12 -25.25 -21.28 -4.92
N CYS A 13 -25.71 -20.80 -3.77
CA CYS A 13 -24.83 -20.60 -2.62
C CYS A 13 -25.65 -21.01 -1.40
N ARG A 14 -25.78 -22.32 -1.18
CA ARG A 14 -25.94 -22.79 0.18
C ARG A 14 -24.61 -22.48 0.87
N GLU A 15 -24.43 -21.24 1.29
CA GLU A 15 -23.56 -20.98 2.44
C GLU A 15 -24.06 -21.95 3.49
N SER A 16 -23.22 -22.89 3.90
CA SER A 16 -23.47 -23.67 5.09
C SER A 16 -23.43 -22.69 6.25
N ALA A 17 -24.53 -21.97 6.46
CA ALA A 17 -24.65 -20.98 7.50
C ALA A 17 -24.27 -21.66 8.81
N ILE A 18 -23.21 -21.16 9.44
CA ILE A 18 -22.71 -21.71 10.69
C ILE A 18 -23.90 -21.74 11.66
N PRO A 19 -24.26 -22.89 12.26
CA PRO A 19 -25.39 -22.96 13.18
C PRO A 19 -25.27 -21.88 14.25
N VAL A 20 -26.38 -21.22 14.59
CA VAL A 20 -26.39 -20.05 15.49
C VAL A 20 -25.70 -20.36 16.81
N ASP A 21 -25.91 -21.56 17.36
CA ASP A 21 -25.25 -22.00 18.60
C ASP A 21 -23.73 -22.07 18.46
N VAL A 22 -23.24 -22.54 17.31
CA VAL A 22 -21.80 -22.60 17.01
C VAL A 22 -21.24 -21.19 16.84
N ALA A 23 -21.97 -20.29 16.18
CA ALA A 23 -21.57 -18.89 16.05
C ALA A 23 -21.47 -18.21 17.42
N ARG A 24 -22.50 -18.36 18.26
CA ARG A 24 -22.53 -17.85 19.64
C ARG A 24 -21.40 -18.41 20.50
N GLN A 25 -21.11 -19.70 20.41
CA GLN A 25 -19.98 -20.31 21.12
C GLN A 25 -18.64 -19.76 20.64
N ARG A 26 -18.49 -19.44 19.35
CA ARG A 26 -17.28 -18.78 18.83
C ARG A 26 -17.14 -17.37 19.40
N GLU A 27 -18.23 -16.61 19.47
CA GLU A 27 -18.24 -15.27 20.06
C GLU A 27 -17.85 -15.28 21.54
N LEU A 28 -18.46 -16.15 22.35
CA LEU A 28 -18.13 -16.29 23.78
C LEU A 28 -16.65 -16.61 24.00
N LYS A 29 -16.08 -17.49 23.17
CA LYS A 29 -14.66 -17.82 23.18
C LYS A 29 -13.78 -16.61 22.89
N TRP A 30 -14.18 -15.72 21.98
CA TRP A 30 -13.46 -14.49 21.68
C TRP A 30 -13.59 -13.46 22.80
N LEU A 31 -14.76 -13.31 23.39
CA LEU A 31 -14.98 -12.44 24.55
C LEU A 31 -14.08 -12.85 25.74
N GLU A 32 -13.99 -14.15 26.03
CA GLU A 32 -13.06 -14.70 27.04
C GLU A 32 -11.59 -14.35 26.74
N MET A 33 -11.21 -14.31 25.46
CA MET A 33 -9.85 -13.90 25.08
C MET A 33 -9.59 -12.43 25.38
N PHE A 34 -10.55 -11.55 25.06
CA PHE A 34 -10.40 -10.12 25.27
C PHE A 34 -10.25 -9.75 26.75
N SER A 35 -10.93 -10.45 27.66
CA SER A 35 -10.80 -10.23 29.10
C SER A 35 -9.37 -10.44 29.63
N ASN A 36 -8.54 -11.24 28.94
CA ASN A 36 -7.18 -11.57 29.36
C ASN A 36 -6.18 -11.49 28.20
N TRP A 37 -6.29 -10.47 27.36
CA TRP A 37 -5.64 -10.43 26.05
C TRP A 37 -4.11 -10.64 26.10
N ASP A 38 -3.41 -9.95 27.00
CA ASP A 38 -1.94 -10.05 27.11
C ASP A 38 -1.47 -11.46 27.49
N LYS A 39 -2.23 -12.14 28.35
CA LYS A 39 -1.97 -13.55 28.71
C LYS A 39 -2.19 -14.47 27.51
N TRP A 40 -3.19 -14.18 26.68
CA TRP A 40 -3.45 -14.95 25.46
C TRP A 40 -2.35 -14.75 24.41
N LEU A 41 -1.89 -13.53 24.18
CA LEU A 41 -0.80 -13.25 23.24
C LEU A 41 0.54 -13.82 23.72
N SER A 42 0.85 -13.74 25.02
CA SER A 42 2.13 -14.24 25.54
C SER A 42 2.18 -15.77 25.68
N ARG A 43 1.13 -16.40 26.21
CA ARG A 43 1.15 -17.84 26.58
C ARG A 43 0.34 -18.75 25.67
N ARG A 44 -0.61 -18.20 24.90
CA ARG A 44 -1.56 -18.99 24.09
C ARG A 44 -1.67 -18.51 22.64
N PHE A 45 -0.61 -17.89 22.11
CA PHE A 45 -0.61 -17.30 20.77
C PHE A 45 -1.03 -18.29 19.67
N GLN A 46 -0.62 -19.55 19.74
CA GLN A 46 -1.02 -20.55 18.74
C GLN A 46 -2.54 -20.77 18.70
N LYS A 47 -3.23 -20.66 19.84
CA LYS A 47 -4.69 -20.72 19.89
C LYS A 47 -5.33 -19.45 19.32
N VAL A 48 -4.76 -18.27 19.58
CA VAL A 48 -5.19 -16.99 18.96
C VAL A 48 -5.10 -17.12 17.44
N LYS A 49 -3.93 -17.53 16.95
CA LYS A 49 -3.64 -17.78 15.55
C LYS A 49 -4.63 -18.75 14.90
N LEU A 50 -4.91 -19.88 15.54
CA LEU A 50 -5.88 -20.85 15.04
C LEU A 50 -7.30 -20.25 14.96
N ARG A 51 -7.70 -19.43 15.93
CA ARG A 51 -9.00 -18.75 15.90
C ARG A 51 -9.08 -17.70 14.79
N CYS A 52 -8.02 -16.90 14.59
CA CYS A 52 -7.91 -15.99 13.44
C CYS A 52 -7.95 -16.72 12.09
N ARG A 53 -7.40 -17.94 12.00
CA ARG A 53 -7.47 -18.80 10.80
C ARG A 53 -8.83 -19.44 10.57
N LYS A 54 -9.65 -19.58 11.61
CA LYS A 54 -11.04 -20.08 11.51
C LYS A 54 -12.07 -18.98 11.20
N GLY A 55 -11.70 -17.72 11.28
CA GLY A 55 -12.63 -16.58 11.15
C GLY A 55 -12.94 -15.91 12.48
N VAL A 56 -12.77 -14.58 12.51
CA VAL A 56 -13.30 -13.74 13.59
C VAL A 56 -14.81 -13.55 13.36
N PRO A 57 -15.67 -13.72 14.38
CA PRO A 57 -17.09 -13.40 14.26
C PRO A 57 -17.30 -11.94 13.84
N SER A 58 -18.23 -11.69 12.91
CA SER A 58 -18.44 -10.35 12.36
C SER A 58 -18.80 -9.30 13.42
N SER A 59 -19.59 -9.69 14.43
CA SER A 59 -19.95 -8.88 15.60
C SER A 59 -18.76 -8.41 16.44
N LEU A 60 -17.62 -9.13 16.38
CA LEU A 60 -16.44 -8.87 17.20
C LEU A 60 -15.24 -8.37 16.39
N ARG A 61 -15.38 -8.23 15.07
CA ARG A 61 -14.27 -7.91 14.17
C ARG A 61 -13.61 -6.57 14.49
N ALA A 62 -14.40 -5.53 14.73
CA ALA A 62 -13.92 -4.21 15.15
C ALA A 62 -12.96 -4.32 16.33
N LYS A 63 -13.45 -4.93 17.42
CA LYS A 63 -12.70 -5.13 18.65
C LYS A 63 -11.48 -6.04 18.42
N ALA A 64 -11.65 -7.17 17.74
CA ALA A 64 -10.56 -8.11 17.47
C ALA A 64 -9.41 -7.44 16.72
N TRP A 65 -9.70 -6.70 15.66
CA TRP A 65 -8.67 -6.02 14.86
C TRP A 65 -7.93 -4.96 15.67
N GLN A 66 -8.62 -4.17 16.51
CA GLN A 66 -7.94 -3.21 17.37
C GLN A 66 -7.00 -3.87 18.40
N TYR A 67 -7.40 -5.02 18.95
CA TYR A 67 -6.57 -5.78 19.90
C TYR A 67 -5.39 -6.49 19.20
N LEU A 68 -5.59 -6.99 17.98
CA LEU A 68 -4.56 -7.66 17.19
C LEU A 68 -3.51 -6.67 16.66
N SER A 69 -3.93 -5.47 16.25
CA SER A 69 -3.04 -4.40 15.75
C SER A 69 -2.43 -3.55 16.86
N ASN A 70 -2.95 -3.65 18.09
CA ASN A 70 -2.66 -2.75 19.19
C ASN A 70 -3.10 -1.30 18.94
N SER A 71 -4.02 -1.06 18.01
CA SER A 71 -4.56 0.30 17.78
C SER A 71 -5.45 0.77 18.92
N LYS A 72 -6.05 -0.15 19.69
CA LYS A 72 -6.85 0.21 20.87
C LYS A 72 -6.03 1.02 21.88
N GLU A 73 -4.83 0.54 22.19
CA GLU A 73 -3.95 1.21 23.15
C GLU A 73 -3.45 2.56 22.61
N LEU A 74 -3.19 2.63 21.29
CA LEU A 74 -2.80 3.88 20.64
C LEU A 74 -3.92 4.93 20.73
N LEU A 75 -5.18 4.52 20.54
CA LEU A 75 -6.36 5.37 20.75
C LEU A 75 -6.42 5.85 22.22
N GLU A 76 -6.32 4.93 23.19
CA GLU A 76 -6.38 5.26 24.62
C GLU A 76 -5.25 6.21 25.07
N GLN A 77 -4.06 6.13 24.45
CA GLN A 77 -2.92 7.01 24.73
C GLN A 77 -3.04 8.40 24.09
N ASN A 78 -3.93 8.58 23.11
CA ASN A 78 -4.05 9.81 22.33
C ASN A 78 -5.50 10.34 22.31
N PRO A 79 -6.11 10.61 23.49
CA PRO A 79 -7.49 11.07 23.56
C PRO A 79 -7.65 12.43 22.87
N GLY A 80 -8.67 12.57 22.02
CA GLY A 80 -8.97 13.81 21.31
C GLY A 80 -8.08 14.11 20.10
N LYS A 81 -7.08 13.25 19.81
CA LYS A 81 -6.09 13.52 18.77
C LYS A 81 -6.69 13.40 17.37
N PHE A 82 -7.61 12.46 17.15
CA PHE A 82 -8.26 12.33 15.86
C PHE A 82 -9.12 13.57 15.54
N GLU A 83 -9.86 14.07 16.52
CA GLU A 83 -10.68 15.28 16.36
C GLU A 83 -9.82 16.53 16.17
N GLU A 84 -8.65 16.61 16.81
CA GLU A 84 -7.66 17.66 16.55
C GLU A 84 -7.20 17.64 15.09
N LEU A 85 -6.78 16.47 14.58
CA LEU A 85 -6.31 16.29 13.20
C LEU A 85 -7.42 16.56 12.18
N GLU A 86 -8.65 16.14 12.46
CA GLU A 86 -9.79 16.39 11.61
C GLU A 86 -10.07 17.88 11.44
N ARG A 87 -9.99 18.65 12.53
CA ARG A 87 -10.21 20.11 12.53
C ARG A 87 -9.04 20.88 11.93
N ALA A 88 -7.84 20.34 12.00
CA ALA A 88 -6.66 20.98 11.44
C ALA A 88 -6.79 21.17 9.91
N PRO A 89 -6.23 22.24 9.34
CA PRO A 89 -6.18 22.42 7.90
C PRO A 89 -5.27 21.34 7.28
N GLY A 90 -5.76 20.67 6.24
CA GLY A 90 -4.95 19.74 5.45
C GLY A 90 -4.27 20.45 4.27
N ASP A 91 -3.22 19.86 3.74
CA ASP A 91 -2.58 20.33 2.51
C ASP A 91 -3.56 20.17 1.33
N PRO A 92 -3.92 21.26 0.61
CA PRO A 92 -4.85 21.22 -0.53
C PRO A 92 -4.49 20.17 -1.58
N LYS A 93 -3.18 19.93 -1.80
CA LYS A 93 -2.70 18.89 -2.71
C LYS A 93 -3.30 17.53 -2.38
N TRP A 94 -3.30 17.15 -1.10
CA TRP A 94 -3.81 15.86 -0.67
C TRP A 94 -5.33 15.82 -0.63
N LEU A 95 -5.97 16.92 -0.18
CA LEU A 95 -7.44 17.01 -0.13
C LEU A 95 -8.05 16.78 -1.52
N ASP A 96 -7.53 17.44 -2.55
CA ASP A 96 -7.98 17.30 -3.93
C ASP A 96 -7.87 15.85 -4.45
N VAL A 97 -6.77 15.18 -4.11
CA VAL A 97 -6.53 13.79 -4.53
C VAL A 97 -7.46 12.83 -3.79
N ILE A 98 -7.66 13.03 -2.49
CA ILE A 98 -8.57 12.22 -1.68
C ILE A 98 -9.99 12.36 -2.22
N GLU A 99 -10.50 13.58 -2.42
CA GLU A 99 -11.87 13.82 -2.92
C GLU A 99 -12.13 13.15 -4.27
N LYS A 100 -11.14 13.20 -5.17
CA LYS A 100 -11.20 12.51 -6.47
C LYS A 100 -11.15 11.00 -6.34
N ASP A 101 -10.69 10.45 -5.23
CA ASP A 101 -10.57 9.00 -5.08
C ASP A 101 -11.77 8.38 -4.35
N LEU A 102 -12.44 9.11 -3.45
CA LEU A 102 -13.56 8.62 -2.63
C LEU A 102 -14.65 7.91 -3.45
N HIS A 103 -15.03 8.46 -4.60
CA HIS A 103 -16.13 7.92 -5.42
C HIS A 103 -15.82 6.56 -6.06
N ARG A 104 -14.56 6.14 -6.11
CA ARG A 104 -14.13 4.86 -6.71
C ARG A 104 -14.01 3.75 -5.68
N GLN A 105 -14.18 4.07 -4.39
CA GLN A 105 -13.98 3.15 -3.29
C GLN A 105 -15.28 2.45 -2.94
N PHE A 106 -15.38 1.18 -3.34
CA PHE A 106 -16.57 0.35 -3.13
C PHE A 106 -17.88 1.04 -3.54
N PRO A 107 -18.00 1.52 -4.80
CA PRO A 107 -19.10 2.39 -5.24
C PRO A 107 -20.50 1.74 -5.16
N PHE A 108 -20.56 0.42 -5.09
CA PHE A 108 -21.80 -0.35 -4.96
C PHE A 108 -22.13 -0.74 -3.51
N HIS A 109 -21.26 -0.44 -2.55
CA HIS A 109 -21.50 -0.72 -1.15
C HIS A 109 -22.39 0.36 -0.54
N GLU A 110 -23.43 -0.03 0.20
CA GLU A 110 -24.46 0.87 0.75
C GLU A 110 -23.86 2.07 1.50
N MET A 111 -22.82 1.84 2.31
CA MET A 111 -22.10 2.89 3.05
C MET A 111 -21.45 3.96 2.16
N PHE A 112 -21.02 3.62 0.94
CA PHE A 112 -20.23 4.49 0.05
C PHE A 112 -20.94 4.89 -1.24
N ALA A 113 -22.11 4.30 -1.53
CA ALA A 113 -22.85 4.51 -2.77
C ALA A 113 -23.37 5.94 -2.93
N ALA A 114 -23.76 6.59 -1.82
CA ALA A 114 -24.22 7.98 -1.84
C ALA A 114 -23.02 8.95 -1.95
N ARG A 115 -22.93 9.68 -3.06
CA ARG A 115 -21.91 10.73 -3.26
C ARG A 115 -22.05 11.81 -2.19
N GLY A 116 -20.99 12.05 -1.44
CA GLY A 116 -21.01 12.98 -0.31
C GLY A 116 -21.85 12.49 0.88
N GLY A 117 -22.25 11.22 0.92
CA GLY A 117 -22.93 10.62 2.07
C GLY A 117 -21.98 10.41 3.25
N HIS A 118 -22.54 10.03 4.41
CA HIS A 118 -21.79 9.89 5.66
C HIS A 118 -20.57 8.97 5.55
N GLY A 119 -20.65 7.84 4.85
CA GLY A 119 -19.50 6.94 4.69
C GLY A 119 -18.35 7.56 3.89
N GLN A 120 -18.64 8.32 2.83
CA GLN A 120 -17.60 9.05 2.08
C GLN A 120 -16.99 10.18 2.92
N GLN A 121 -17.81 10.87 3.72
CA GLN A 121 -17.33 11.91 4.63
C GLN A 121 -16.42 11.32 5.72
N ASP A 122 -16.80 10.20 6.34
CA ASP A 122 -15.97 9.51 7.33
C ASP A 122 -14.66 8.99 6.73
N LEU A 123 -14.72 8.44 5.51
CA LEU A 123 -13.52 8.03 4.80
C LEU A 123 -12.59 9.22 4.51
N TYR A 124 -13.15 10.35 4.08
CA TYR A 124 -12.40 11.60 3.91
C TYR A 124 -11.74 12.06 5.20
N ARG A 125 -12.47 12.08 6.31
CA ARG A 125 -11.98 12.47 7.64
C ARG A 125 -10.78 11.62 8.06
N ILE A 126 -10.86 10.29 7.89
CA ILE A 126 -9.77 9.36 8.20
C ILE A 126 -8.52 9.65 7.36
N LEU A 127 -8.68 9.74 6.03
CA LEU A 127 -7.57 9.91 5.11
C LEU A 127 -6.92 11.29 5.26
N LYS A 128 -7.73 12.35 5.42
CA LYS A 128 -7.24 13.69 5.76
C LYS A 128 -6.45 13.69 7.06
N ALA A 129 -7.01 13.11 8.13
CA ALA A 129 -6.32 13.06 9.41
C ALA A 129 -4.98 12.31 9.30
N TYR A 130 -4.92 11.25 8.49
CA TYR A 130 -3.68 10.51 8.24
C TYR A 130 -2.59 11.38 7.59
N THR A 131 -2.92 12.19 6.58
CA THR A 131 -1.90 13.04 5.93
C THR A 131 -1.34 14.12 6.85
N ILE A 132 -2.13 14.56 7.83
CA ILE A 132 -1.68 15.52 8.85
C ILE A 132 -0.85 14.81 9.93
N TYR A 133 -1.22 13.57 10.28
CA TYR A 133 -0.48 12.74 11.22
C TYR A 133 0.89 12.28 10.67
N ARG A 134 0.96 11.97 9.37
CA ARG A 134 2.15 11.54 8.62
C ARG A 134 2.38 12.42 7.38
N PRO A 135 2.83 13.67 7.56
CA PRO A 135 3.03 14.60 6.45
C PRO A 135 4.17 14.18 5.50
N ASP A 136 5.11 13.37 6.00
CA ASP A 136 6.22 12.79 5.26
C ASP A 136 5.79 11.72 4.26
N GLU A 137 4.77 10.91 4.59
CA GLU A 137 4.18 9.95 3.64
C GLU A 137 3.08 10.58 2.79
N GLY A 138 2.26 11.45 3.37
CA GLY A 138 1.13 12.07 2.70
C GLY A 138 0.01 11.07 2.37
N TYR A 139 -0.60 11.22 1.19
CA TYR A 139 -1.67 10.34 0.71
C TYR A 139 -1.24 9.51 -0.50
N CYS A 140 -1.39 8.20 -0.39
CA CYS A 140 -1.29 7.25 -1.48
C CYS A 140 -2.68 6.65 -1.78
N GLN A 141 -3.05 6.58 -3.07
CA GLN A 141 -4.37 6.09 -3.52
C GLN A 141 -4.73 4.70 -2.97
N ALA A 142 -3.74 3.85 -2.73
CA ALA A 142 -3.97 2.52 -2.18
C ALA A 142 -4.39 2.51 -0.70
N GLN A 143 -4.31 3.65 0.01
CA GLN A 143 -4.76 3.75 1.41
C GLN A 143 -6.28 3.82 1.52
N ALA A 144 -6.99 4.44 0.56
CA ALA A 144 -8.44 4.53 0.61
C ALA A 144 -9.18 3.19 0.67
N PRO A 145 -8.85 2.16 -0.13
CA PRO A 145 -9.52 0.86 0.01
C PRO A 145 -9.21 0.20 1.36
N VAL A 146 -8.01 0.41 1.92
CA VAL A 146 -7.64 -0.10 3.25
C VAL A 146 -8.48 0.59 4.34
N ALA A 147 -8.57 1.93 4.30
CA ALA A 147 -9.37 2.72 5.22
C ALA A 147 -10.87 2.40 5.11
N ALA A 148 -11.39 2.19 3.89
CA ALA A 148 -12.78 1.82 3.66
C ALA A 148 -13.12 0.46 4.29
N VAL A 149 -12.28 -0.57 4.12
CA VAL A 149 -12.48 -1.88 4.77
C VAL A 149 -12.52 -1.76 6.30
N LEU A 150 -11.67 -0.92 6.88
CA LEU A 150 -11.71 -0.64 8.31
C LEU A 150 -13.02 0.04 8.72
N LEU A 151 -13.41 1.09 8.01
CA LEU A 151 -14.61 1.89 8.28
C LEU A 151 -15.92 1.07 8.15
N MET A 152 -15.96 0.07 7.28
CA MET A 152 -17.08 -0.88 7.19
C MET A 152 -17.30 -1.68 8.49
N HIS A 153 -16.30 -1.76 9.37
CA HIS A 153 -16.38 -2.54 10.60
C HIS A 153 -16.31 -1.72 11.88
N MET A 154 -15.79 -0.50 11.85
CA MET A 154 -15.58 0.30 13.06
C MET A 154 -15.77 1.81 12.80
N PRO A 155 -16.07 2.60 13.85
CA PRO A 155 -16.14 4.06 13.76
C PRO A 155 -14.86 4.71 13.23
N ALA A 156 -14.98 5.92 12.70
CA ALA A 156 -13.90 6.63 12.01
C ALA A 156 -12.59 6.73 12.81
N GLU A 157 -12.65 7.12 14.09
CA GLU A 157 -11.45 7.22 14.93
C GLU A 157 -10.75 5.86 15.12
N GLN A 158 -11.52 4.79 15.32
CA GLN A 158 -10.96 3.44 15.49
C GLN A 158 -10.31 2.95 14.19
N ALA A 159 -10.93 3.26 13.05
CA ALA A 159 -10.42 2.96 11.72
C ALA A 159 -9.13 3.73 11.44
N PHE A 160 -9.08 5.01 11.82
CA PHE A 160 -7.88 5.84 11.73
C PHE A 160 -6.69 5.22 12.48
N TRP A 161 -6.86 4.84 13.75
CA TRP A 161 -5.77 4.23 14.50
C TRP A 161 -5.36 2.85 13.98
N CYS A 162 -6.30 2.07 13.43
CA CYS A 162 -5.95 0.84 12.73
C CYS A 162 -5.14 1.11 11.46
N LEU A 163 -5.50 2.13 10.66
CA LEU A 163 -4.78 2.53 9.47
C LEU A 163 -3.35 2.97 9.82
N VAL A 164 -3.18 3.79 10.87
CA VAL A 164 -1.87 4.19 11.40
C VAL A 164 -1.01 2.96 11.72
N GLN A 165 -1.56 1.97 12.45
CA GLN A 165 -0.80 0.75 12.74
C GLN A 165 -0.44 -0.03 11.47
N ILE A 166 -1.34 -0.14 10.49
CA ILE A 166 -1.06 -0.82 9.21
C ILE A 166 0.13 -0.16 8.51
N CYS A 167 0.10 1.16 8.34
CA CYS A 167 1.14 1.90 7.64
C CYS A 167 2.47 1.88 8.41
N ASP A 168 2.46 2.18 9.71
CA ASP A 168 3.68 2.35 10.50
C ASP A 168 4.37 1.03 10.87
N LYS A 169 3.58 -0.02 11.19
CA LYS A 169 4.10 -1.25 11.79
C LYS A 169 4.07 -2.45 10.85
N TYR A 170 2.99 -2.60 10.09
CA TYR A 170 2.83 -3.77 9.23
C TYR A 170 3.46 -3.57 7.85
N LEU A 171 3.26 -2.40 7.25
CA LEU A 171 3.63 -2.06 5.87
C LEU A 171 4.49 -0.78 5.77
N PRO A 172 5.56 -0.63 6.57
CA PRO A 172 6.37 0.58 6.57
C PRO A 172 6.96 0.84 5.18
N GLY A 173 6.84 2.08 4.70
CA GLY A 173 7.36 2.52 3.41
C GLY A 173 6.51 2.13 2.19
N TYR A 174 5.41 1.38 2.35
CA TYR A 174 4.56 0.99 1.21
C TYR A 174 3.92 2.17 0.50
N TYR A 175 3.55 3.20 1.27
CA TYR A 175 2.79 4.35 0.79
C TYR A 175 3.67 5.58 0.51
N SER A 176 4.97 5.47 0.74
CA SER A 176 5.94 6.52 0.45
C SER A 176 6.13 6.74 -1.06
N ALA A 177 6.64 7.91 -1.42
CA ALA A 177 6.99 8.23 -2.80
C ALA A 177 8.00 7.21 -3.38
N GLY A 178 7.85 6.90 -4.67
CA GLY A 178 8.75 5.96 -5.37
C GLY A 178 8.46 4.47 -5.14
N LEU A 179 7.60 4.11 -4.18
CA LEU A 179 7.16 2.72 -3.93
C LEU A 179 8.32 1.73 -3.72
N GLU A 180 9.46 2.17 -3.21
CA GLU A 180 10.66 1.34 -3.10
C GLU A 180 10.45 0.12 -2.20
N ALA A 181 9.66 0.25 -1.12
CA ALA A 181 9.30 -0.86 -0.26
C ALA A 181 8.53 -1.96 -1.00
N ILE A 182 7.61 -1.57 -1.90
CA ILE A 182 6.86 -2.49 -2.75
C ILE A 182 7.76 -3.14 -3.79
N GLN A 183 8.66 -2.37 -4.41
CA GLN A 183 9.62 -2.92 -5.37
C GLN A 183 10.54 -3.97 -4.71
N LEU A 184 11.06 -3.67 -3.51
CA LEU A 184 11.87 -4.60 -2.72
C LEU A 184 11.08 -5.86 -2.34
N ASP A 185 9.83 -5.70 -1.87
CA ASP A 185 8.96 -6.84 -1.58
C ASP A 185 8.58 -7.62 -2.85
N GLY A 186 8.61 -6.99 -4.02
CA GLY A 186 8.50 -7.67 -5.30
C GLY A 186 9.67 -8.60 -5.59
N GLU A 187 10.90 -8.17 -5.33
CA GLU A 187 12.08 -9.02 -5.44
C GLU A 187 12.05 -10.19 -4.45
N ILE A 188 11.63 -9.92 -3.20
CA ILE A 188 11.44 -10.96 -2.17
C ILE A 188 10.37 -11.96 -2.64
N PHE A 189 9.23 -11.47 -3.11
CA PHE A 189 8.13 -12.29 -3.60
C PHE A 189 8.56 -13.16 -4.77
N PHE A 190 9.33 -12.63 -5.72
CA PHE A 190 9.83 -13.40 -6.86
C PHE A 190 10.81 -14.50 -6.43
N ALA A 191 11.67 -14.21 -5.45
CA ALA A 191 12.56 -15.20 -4.84
C ALA A 191 11.78 -16.31 -4.12
N LEU A 192 10.68 -15.98 -3.43
CA LEU A 192 9.79 -16.95 -2.80
C LEU A 192 9.02 -17.77 -3.86
N LEU A 193 8.56 -17.14 -4.94
CA LEU A 193 7.87 -17.81 -6.04
C LEU A 193 8.75 -18.87 -6.69
N ARG A 194 10.05 -18.59 -6.86
CA ARG A 194 11.02 -19.59 -7.35
C ARG A 194 11.03 -20.87 -6.50
N ARG A 195 10.77 -20.77 -5.19
CA ARG A 195 10.72 -21.92 -4.26
C ARG A 195 9.35 -22.59 -4.26
N ALA A 196 8.28 -21.80 -4.29
CA ALA A 196 6.90 -22.28 -4.17
C ALA A 196 6.33 -22.81 -5.49
N SER A 197 6.70 -22.21 -6.61
CA SER A 197 6.29 -22.59 -7.97
C SER A 197 7.42 -22.25 -8.98
N PRO A 198 8.42 -23.14 -9.13
CA PRO A 198 9.51 -22.94 -10.07
C PRO A 198 9.04 -22.77 -11.53
N LEU A 199 7.92 -23.41 -11.88
CA LEU A 199 7.28 -23.34 -13.19
C LEU A 199 6.80 -21.91 -13.48
N ALA A 200 5.97 -21.35 -12.59
CA ALA A 200 5.44 -19.98 -12.72
C ALA A 200 6.56 -18.94 -12.74
N HIS A 201 7.55 -19.07 -11.84
CA HIS A 201 8.72 -18.19 -11.82
C HIS A 201 9.48 -18.20 -13.14
N ARG A 202 9.75 -19.38 -13.72
CA ARG A 202 10.47 -19.50 -15.00
C ARG A 202 9.67 -18.86 -16.14
N HIS A 203 8.35 -19.04 -16.13
CA HIS A 203 7.47 -18.43 -17.13
C HIS A 203 7.50 -16.91 -17.07
N LEU A 204 7.25 -16.33 -15.90
CA LEU A 204 7.27 -14.87 -15.70
C LEU A 204 8.64 -14.26 -16.06
N ARG A 205 9.73 -14.93 -15.66
CA ARG A 205 11.09 -14.51 -16.04
C ARG A 205 11.31 -14.53 -17.55
N ARG A 206 10.83 -15.57 -18.25
CA ARG A 206 10.95 -15.68 -19.71
C ARG A 206 10.17 -14.57 -20.41
N GLN A 207 8.98 -14.25 -19.91
CA GLN A 207 8.13 -13.18 -20.44
C GLN A 207 8.53 -11.78 -19.97
N ARG A 208 9.58 -11.65 -19.13
CA ARG A 208 10.05 -10.39 -18.54
C ARG A 208 8.94 -9.62 -17.82
N ILE A 209 8.09 -10.34 -17.09
CA ILE A 209 7.02 -9.74 -16.29
C ILE A 209 7.56 -9.54 -14.88
N ASP A 210 7.82 -8.29 -14.52
CA ASP A 210 8.24 -7.92 -13.19
C ASP A 210 7.07 -7.99 -12.19
N PRO A 211 7.29 -8.47 -10.96
CA PRO A 211 6.25 -8.59 -9.94
C PRO A 211 5.41 -7.34 -9.72
N VAL A 212 6.07 -6.17 -9.71
CA VAL A 212 5.46 -4.84 -9.52
C VAL A 212 4.29 -4.58 -10.49
N LEU A 213 4.30 -5.19 -11.68
CA LEU A 213 3.24 -4.98 -12.68
C LEU A 213 1.88 -5.55 -12.29
N TYR A 214 1.83 -6.55 -11.41
CA TYR A 214 0.57 -7.20 -11.00
C TYR A 214 0.37 -7.22 -9.49
N MET A 215 1.43 -7.22 -8.69
CA MET A 215 1.31 -7.38 -7.23
C MET A 215 1.06 -6.06 -6.48
N THR A 216 1.33 -4.91 -7.09
CA THR A 216 1.29 -3.61 -6.41
C THR A 216 -0.06 -3.38 -5.74
N GLU A 217 -1.16 -3.59 -6.48
CA GLU A 217 -2.50 -3.49 -5.92
C GLU A 217 -2.76 -4.55 -4.83
N TRP A 218 -2.39 -5.80 -5.08
CA TRP A 218 -2.60 -6.91 -4.16
C TRP A 218 -1.99 -6.64 -2.78
N PHE A 219 -0.77 -6.11 -2.76
CA PHE A 219 -0.01 -5.87 -1.54
C PHE A 219 -0.43 -4.57 -0.87
N MET A 220 -0.51 -3.47 -1.61
CA MET A 220 -0.82 -2.16 -1.03
C MET A 220 -2.26 -2.05 -0.53
N CYS A 221 -3.20 -2.77 -1.17
CA CYS A 221 -4.61 -2.79 -0.77
C CYS A 221 -4.96 -4.02 0.09
N ILE A 222 -3.98 -4.86 0.46
CA ILE A 222 -4.20 -6.10 1.25
C ILE A 222 -5.33 -6.94 0.62
N PHE A 223 -5.30 -7.07 -0.71
CA PHE A 223 -6.28 -7.76 -1.55
C PHE A 223 -7.72 -7.26 -1.50
N ALA A 224 -8.00 -6.12 -0.88
CA ALA A 224 -9.37 -5.58 -0.72
C ALA A 224 -10.10 -5.32 -2.05
N ARG A 225 -9.35 -5.09 -3.14
CA ARG A 225 -9.89 -4.85 -4.49
C ARG A 225 -9.89 -6.10 -5.38
N THR A 226 -9.28 -7.18 -4.93
CA THR A 226 -8.99 -8.36 -5.77
C THR A 226 -9.82 -9.57 -5.36
N LEU A 227 -9.96 -9.82 -4.06
CA LEU A 227 -10.63 -11.02 -3.56
C LEU A 227 -12.13 -10.79 -3.34
N PRO A 228 -12.96 -11.84 -3.41
CA PRO A 228 -14.33 -11.83 -2.90
C PRO A 228 -14.37 -11.42 -1.43
N TRP A 229 -15.45 -10.74 -1.01
CA TRP A 229 -15.55 -10.12 0.31
C TRP A 229 -15.28 -11.09 1.48
N ALA A 230 -15.88 -12.29 1.46
CA ALA A 230 -15.65 -13.31 2.48
C ALA A 230 -14.15 -13.65 2.64
N SER A 231 -13.45 -13.82 1.52
CA SER A 231 -12.01 -14.07 1.48
C SER A 231 -11.17 -12.87 1.95
N VAL A 232 -11.57 -11.64 1.61
CA VAL A 232 -10.91 -10.42 2.13
C VAL A 232 -10.93 -10.43 3.65
N LEU A 233 -12.09 -10.66 4.28
CA LEU A 233 -12.20 -10.71 5.73
C LEU A 233 -11.29 -11.78 6.34
N ARG A 234 -11.18 -12.94 5.69
CA ARG A 234 -10.30 -14.01 6.17
C ARG A 234 -8.82 -13.67 6.08
N VAL A 235 -8.42 -13.05 4.97
CA VAL A 235 -7.05 -12.56 4.79
C VAL A 235 -6.71 -11.50 5.83
N TRP A 236 -7.62 -10.55 6.10
CA TRP A 236 -7.42 -9.48 7.08
C TRP A 236 -7.32 -9.99 8.51
N ASP A 237 -8.18 -10.92 8.93
CA ASP A 237 -8.10 -11.57 10.24
C ASP A 237 -6.74 -12.26 10.46
N MET A 238 -6.22 -12.95 9.43
CA MET A 238 -4.90 -13.59 9.47
C MET A 238 -3.77 -12.56 9.42
N PHE A 239 -3.90 -11.52 8.59
CA PHE A 239 -2.91 -10.46 8.43
C PHE A 239 -2.68 -9.70 9.73
N PHE A 240 -3.73 -9.29 10.45
CA PHE A 240 -3.55 -8.62 11.74
C PHE A 240 -2.84 -9.53 12.76
N CYS A 241 -3.15 -10.83 12.77
CA CYS A 241 -2.57 -11.78 13.70
C CYS A 241 -1.12 -12.18 13.36
N GLU A 242 -0.84 -12.44 12.09
CA GLU A 242 0.39 -13.08 11.60
C GLU A 242 1.30 -12.15 10.80
N GLY A 243 0.82 -10.95 10.44
CA GLY A 243 1.55 -9.92 9.70
C GLY A 243 1.64 -10.17 8.20
N VAL A 244 2.56 -9.42 7.56
CA VAL A 244 2.75 -9.35 6.10
C VAL A 244 2.93 -10.71 5.41
N LYS A 245 3.40 -11.75 6.13
CA LYS A 245 3.61 -13.08 5.53
C LYS A 245 2.36 -13.66 4.90
N ILE A 246 1.18 -13.26 5.39
CA ILE A 246 -0.11 -13.65 4.83
C ILE A 246 -0.27 -13.09 3.41
N ILE A 247 0.13 -11.83 3.18
CA ILE A 247 0.05 -11.19 1.86
C ILE A 247 0.89 -11.97 0.83
N PHE A 248 2.14 -12.31 1.18
CA PHE A 248 3.00 -13.14 0.34
C PHE A 248 2.40 -14.52 0.06
N ARG A 249 1.86 -15.19 1.08
CA ARG A 249 1.25 -16.52 0.93
C ARG A 249 0.04 -16.50 0.01
N VAL A 250 -0.85 -15.52 0.18
CA VAL A 250 -2.03 -15.34 -0.68
C VAL A 250 -1.60 -15.15 -2.13
N ALA A 251 -0.66 -14.22 -2.38
CA ALA A 251 -0.15 -13.99 -3.74
C ALA A 251 0.48 -15.24 -4.38
N LEU A 252 1.22 -16.03 -3.61
CA LEU A 252 1.81 -17.28 -4.10
C LEU A 252 0.76 -18.31 -4.46
N VAL A 253 -0.29 -18.46 -3.64
CA VAL A 253 -1.41 -19.36 -3.93
C VAL A 253 -2.13 -18.92 -5.20
N LEU A 254 -2.43 -17.62 -5.36
CA LEU A 254 -3.07 -17.09 -6.56
C LEU A 254 -2.21 -17.37 -7.82
N LEU A 255 -0.90 -17.16 -7.74
CA LEU A 255 0.02 -17.49 -8.85
C LEU A 255 0.14 -18.99 -9.13
N GLN A 256 0.15 -19.84 -8.10
CA GLN A 256 0.15 -21.29 -8.28
C GLN A 256 -1.13 -21.75 -9.00
N HIS A 257 -2.27 -21.18 -8.64
CA HIS A 257 -3.53 -21.49 -9.29
C HIS A 257 -3.68 -20.88 -10.68
N THR A 258 -2.90 -19.86 -11.03
CA THR A 258 -2.97 -19.22 -12.36
C THR A 258 -1.91 -19.75 -13.31
N LEU A 259 -0.67 -19.97 -12.84
CA LEU A 259 0.51 -20.27 -13.66
C LEU A 259 1.29 -21.51 -13.20
N GLY A 260 0.79 -22.25 -12.20
CA GLY A 260 1.53 -23.34 -11.54
C GLY A 260 1.54 -24.69 -12.28
N SER A 261 0.82 -24.83 -13.39
CA SER A 261 0.74 -26.09 -14.16
C SER A 261 0.97 -25.85 -15.64
N VAL A 262 1.53 -26.86 -16.33
CA VAL A 262 1.81 -26.78 -17.78
C VAL A 262 0.55 -26.48 -18.59
N GLU A 263 -0.60 -27.07 -18.22
CA GLU A 263 -1.88 -26.84 -18.90
C GLU A 263 -2.27 -25.36 -18.90
N LYS A 264 -2.21 -24.70 -17.73
CA LYS A 264 -2.48 -23.27 -17.59
C LYS A 264 -1.48 -22.38 -18.33
N LEU A 265 -0.23 -22.83 -18.48
CA LEU A 265 0.75 -22.10 -19.26
C LEU A 265 0.50 -22.20 -20.78
N ARG A 266 -0.20 -23.22 -21.27
CA ARG A 266 -0.54 -23.33 -22.70
C ARG A 266 -1.41 -22.18 -23.18
N SER A 267 -2.28 -21.65 -22.31
CA SER A 267 -3.11 -20.47 -22.60
C SER A 267 -2.39 -19.14 -22.34
N CYS A 268 -1.15 -19.16 -21.85
CA CYS A 268 -0.37 -17.98 -21.48
C CYS A 268 0.97 -17.95 -22.23
N GLN A 269 0.97 -17.97 -23.56
CA GLN A 269 2.23 -18.13 -24.32
C GLN A 269 3.10 -16.87 -24.34
N GLY A 270 2.48 -15.69 -24.31
CA GLY A 270 3.15 -14.39 -24.35
C GLY A 270 2.95 -13.56 -23.08
N MET A 271 3.57 -12.39 -23.09
CA MET A 271 3.47 -11.41 -22.01
C MET A 271 2.03 -10.89 -21.86
N TYR A 272 1.34 -10.62 -22.97
CA TYR A 272 -0.01 -10.05 -22.96
C TYR A 272 -1.03 -11.00 -22.32
N GLU A 273 -1.09 -12.25 -22.78
CA GLU A 273 -2.01 -13.26 -22.27
C GLU A 273 -1.74 -13.53 -20.78
N THR A 274 -0.46 -13.58 -20.41
CA THR A 274 -0.07 -13.76 -19.01
C THR A 274 -0.56 -12.58 -18.15
N MET A 275 -0.37 -11.33 -18.61
CA MET A 275 -0.84 -10.14 -17.87
C MET A 275 -2.36 -10.00 -17.84
N GLU A 276 -3.07 -10.49 -18.85
CA GLU A 276 -4.53 -10.54 -18.84
C GLU A 276 -5.04 -11.54 -17.79
N GLN A 277 -4.43 -12.73 -17.73
CA GLN A 277 -4.78 -13.75 -16.73
C GLN A 277 -4.45 -13.30 -15.30
N LEU A 278 -3.33 -12.59 -15.10
CA LEU A 278 -2.98 -12.05 -13.79
C LEU A 278 -3.91 -10.92 -13.33
N ARG A 279 -4.52 -10.18 -14.26
CA ARG A 279 -5.54 -9.16 -13.95
C ARG A 279 -6.92 -9.79 -13.69
N ASN A 280 -7.22 -10.91 -14.33
CA ASN A 280 -8.50 -11.61 -14.22
C ASN A 280 -8.32 -13.00 -13.59
N LEU A 281 -8.00 -13.01 -12.30
CA LEU A 281 -7.71 -14.26 -11.58
C LEU A 281 -8.92 -15.21 -11.56
N PRO A 282 -8.71 -16.54 -11.66
CA PRO A 282 -9.79 -17.51 -11.59
C PRO A 282 -10.55 -17.45 -10.26
N GLN A 283 -11.88 -17.32 -10.30
CA GLN A 283 -12.71 -17.18 -9.10
C GLN A 283 -12.64 -18.38 -8.14
N GLN A 284 -12.33 -19.58 -8.66
CA GLN A 284 -12.28 -20.81 -7.87
C GLN A 284 -11.16 -20.77 -6.83
N CYS A 285 -9.99 -20.19 -7.15
CA CYS A 285 -8.88 -20.10 -6.18
C CYS A 285 -9.04 -18.95 -5.18
N MET A 286 -10.02 -18.07 -5.41
CA MET A 286 -10.33 -16.94 -4.54
C MET A 286 -11.45 -17.24 -3.53
N GLN A 287 -12.03 -18.44 -3.56
CA GLN A 287 -13.05 -18.89 -2.60
C GLN A 287 -12.45 -19.07 -1.21
N GLU A 288 -13.23 -18.72 -0.18
CA GLU A 288 -12.78 -18.61 1.20
C GLU A 288 -12.09 -19.88 1.70
N ASP A 289 -12.77 -21.02 1.64
CA ASP A 289 -12.31 -22.28 2.22
C ASP A 289 -11.02 -22.79 1.57
N LEU A 290 -10.98 -22.75 0.22
CA LEU A 290 -9.82 -23.19 -0.55
C LEU A 290 -8.63 -22.27 -0.32
N LEU A 291 -8.84 -20.95 -0.35
CA LEU A 291 -7.77 -19.97 -0.17
C LEU A 291 -7.16 -20.09 1.22
N VAL A 292 -7.98 -20.16 2.27
CA VAL A 292 -7.51 -20.29 3.65
C VAL A 292 -6.74 -21.61 3.85
N HIS A 293 -7.24 -22.72 3.30
CA HIS A 293 -6.55 -24.01 3.35
C HIS A 293 -5.14 -23.92 2.75
N GLU A 294 -5.02 -23.45 1.51
CA GLU A 294 -3.73 -23.38 0.81
C GLU A 294 -2.76 -22.38 1.47
N VAL A 295 -3.24 -21.19 1.85
CA VAL A 295 -2.43 -20.15 2.52
C VAL A 295 -1.86 -20.65 3.85
N THR A 296 -2.62 -21.45 4.61
CA THR A 296 -2.16 -21.96 5.90
C THR A 296 -1.12 -23.07 5.76
N ASN A 297 -1.23 -23.89 4.72
CA ASN A 297 -0.32 -25.00 4.40
C ASN A 297 0.98 -24.56 3.71
N LEU A 298 1.00 -23.39 3.08
CA LEU A 298 2.19 -22.90 2.39
C LEU A 298 3.38 -22.70 3.35
N ARG A 299 4.55 -23.26 2.99
CA ARG A 299 5.77 -23.26 3.81
C ARG A 299 6.59 -21.97 3.69
N VAL A 300 5.93 -20.81 3.78
CA VAL A 300 6.59 -19.49 3.82
C VAL A 300 6.60 -18.97 5.25
N THR A 301 7.76 -19.02 5.89
CA THR A 301 7.94 -18.55 7.27
C THR A 301 8.40 -17.09 7.31
N GLU A 302 8.24 -16.47 8.47
CA GLU A 302 8.74 -15.12 8.75
C GLU A 302 10.26 -15.02 8.58
N ALA A 303 11.00 -15.93 9.20
CA ALA A 303 12.47 -16.01 9.06
C ALA A 303 12.92 -16.17 7.60
N LEU A 304 12.13 -16.84 6.75
CA LEU A 304 12.42 -16.93 5.33
C LEU A 304 12.24 -15.57 4.63
N ILE A 305 11.18 -14.84 4.93
CA ILE A 305 10.95 -13.50 4.39
C ILE A 305 12.05 -12.54 4.85
N GLU A 306 12.42 -12.55 6.14
CA GLU A 306 13.50 -11.71 6.67
C GLU A 306 14.85 -12.04 6.02
N ARG A 307 15.15 -13.32 5.79
CA ARG A 307 16.37 -13.75 5.08
C ARG A 307 16.39 -13.24 3.65
N GLU A 308 15.29 -13.40 2.91
CA GLU A 308 15.20 -12.88 1.54
C GLU A 308 15.26 -11.35 1.53
N ASN A 309 14.63 -10.67 2.48
CA ASN A 309 14.72 -9.22 2.64
C ASN A 309 16.17 -8.75 2.79
N ALA A 310 16.93 -9.34 3.71
CA ALA A 310 18.35 -9.01 3.89
C ALA A 310 19.17 -9.25 2.61
N ALA A 311 18.89 -10.33 1.88
CA ALA A 311 19.57 -10.66 0.64
C ALA A 311 19.24 -9.68 -0.49
N GLN A 312 17.96 -9.35 -0.70
CA GLN A 312 17.56 -8.42 -1.77
C GLN A 312 17.94 -6.97 -1.43
N LEU A 313 17.87 -6.56 -0.16
CA LEU A 313 18.30 -5.23 0.26
C LEU A 313 19.82 -5.02 0.05
N LYS A 314 20.63 -6.06 0.25
CA LYS A 314 22.05 -6.01 -0.08
C LYS A 314 22.27 -5.75 -1.58
N LYS A 315 21.59 -6.52 -2.45
CA LYS A 315 21.68 -6.33 -3.90
C LYS A 315 21.13 -4.98 -4.36
N TRP A 316 20.07 -4.49 -3.72
CA TRP A 316 19.51 -3.19 -4.01
C TRP A 316 20.54 -2.09 -3.77
N ARG A 317 21.22 -2.12 -2.62
CA ARG A 317 22.29 -1.16 -2.32
C ARG A 317 23.43 -1.19 -3.32
N GLU A 318 23.80 -2.37 -3.80
CA GLU A 318 24.84 -2.55 -4.82
C GLU A 318 24.43 -2.03 -6.20
N THR A 319 23.14 -2.07 -6.55
CA THR A 319 22.66 -1.78 -7.92
C THR A 319 22.00 -0.41 -8.07
N ARG A 320 21.35 0.10 -7.03
CA ARG A 320 20.53 1.32 -7.03
C ARG A 320 20.93 2.34 -5.97
N GLY A 321 21.81 1.98 -5.04
CA GLY A 321 22.19 2.83 -3.91
C GLY A 321 21.26 2.67 -2.69
N GLU A 322 21.32 3.63 -1.78
CA GLU A 322 20.51 3.61 -0.56
C GLU A 322 19.02 3.84 -0.85
N LEU A 323 18.16 3.25 0.00
CA LEU A 323 16.73 3.52 -0.04
C LEU A 323 16.47 4.97 0.37
N GLN A 324 15.54 5.62 -0.31
CA GLN A 324 15.14 6.99 -0.04
C GLN A 324 14.28 7.09 1.22
N TYR A 325 13.56 6.02 1.56
CA TYR A 325 12.84 5.91 2.83
C TYR A 325 13.69 5.15 3.85
N GLN A 326 13.57 5.50 5.13
CA GLN A 326 14.19 4.74 6.19
C GLN A 326 13.35 3.49 6.50
N PRO A 327 13.84 2.27 6.23
CA PRO A 327 13.09 1.07 6.51
C PRO A 327 12.98 0.87 8.02
N SER A 328 11.84 1.29 8.58
CA SER A 328 11.46 0.90 9.93
C SER A 328 11.32 -0.61 10.02
N ARG A 329 11.69 -1.19 11.17
CA ARG A 329 11.56 -2.64 11.37
C ARG A 329 10.09 -3.03 11.25
N ARG A 330 9.77 -3.82 10.23
CA ARG A 330 8.45 -4.42 10.04
C ARG A 330 8.12 -5.35 11.21
N LEU A 331 6.90 -5.24 11.73
CA LEU A 331 6.39 -6.14 12.76
C LEU A 331 5.50 -7.22 12.14
N HIS A 332 5.81 -8.47 12.45
CA HIS A 332 5.13 -9.63 11.86
C HIS A 332 3.87 -10.06 12.65
N GLY A 333 2.97 -9.11 12.86
CA GLY A 333 1.66 -9.33 13.48
C GLY A 333 1.63 -9.13 15.00
N SER A 334 0.51 -9.53 15.60
CA SER A 334 0.14 -9.18 16.98
C SER A 334 1.17 -9.55 18.03
N ARG A 335 1.87 -10.68 17.87
CA ARG A 335 2.89 -11.09 18.84
C ARG A 335 4.10 -10.15 18.82
N ALA A 336 4.60 -9.80 17.64
CA ALA A 336 5.74 -8.89 17.50
C ALA A 336 5.40 -7.50 18.03
N ILE A 337 4.19 -7.01 17.76
CA ILE A 337 3.68 -5.73 18.29
C ILE A 337 3.58 -5.77 19.81
N HIS A 338 3.01 -6.85 20.38
CA HIS A 338 2.92 -6.99 21.82
C HIS A 338 4.30 -7.04 22.48
N GLU A 339 5.27 -7.75 21.91
CA GLU A 339 6.64 -7.83 22.41
C GLU A 339 7.38 -6.48 22.30
N GLU A 340 7.16 -5.69 21.24
CA GLU A 340 7.72 -4.34 21.11
C GLU A 340 7.14 -3.39 22.18
N ARG A 341 5.82 -3.37 22.34
CA ARG A 341 5.12 -2.59 23.37
C ARG A 341 5.59 -2.93 24.78
N ARG A 342 5.75 -4.23 25.08
CA ARG A 342 6.34 -4.75 26.33
C ARG A 342 7.77 -4.28 26.61
N ARG A 343 8.55 -3.96 25.57
CA ARG A 343 9.92 -3.42 25.70
C ARG A 343 9.90 -1.92 25.94
N GLN A 344 8.97 -1.21 25.32
CA GLN A 344 8.80 0.24 25.50
C GLN A 344 8.22 0.59 26.88
N GLN A 345 7.36 -0.28 27.42
CA GLN A 345 6.74 -0.12 28.74
C GLN A 345 7.01 -1.37 29.59
N PRO A 346 8.21 -1.51 30.18
CA PRO A 346 8.49 -2.61 31.08
C PRO A 346 7.57 -2.50 32.31
N PRO A 347 6.96 -3.62 32.78
CA PRO A 347 6.14 -3.57 33.99
C PRO A 347 6.99 -3.10 35.18
N LEU A 348 6.47 -2.13 35.93
CA LEU A 348 7.06 -1.66 37.19
C LEU A 348 6.96 -2.79 38.23
N GLY A 349 7.87 -3.75 38.15
CA GLY A 349 8.08 -4.77 39.18
C GLY A 349 9.08 -4.27 40.24
N PRO A 350 8.97 -4.72 41.50
CA PRO A 350 10.02 -4.48 42.48
C PRO A 350 11.27 -5.26 42.04
N SER A 351 12.41 -4.59 41.99
CA SER A 351 13.72 -5.10 41.53
C SER A 351 14.01 -4.95 40.03
N SER A 352 14.28 -3.70 39.61
CA SER A 352 15.19 -3.42 38.49
C SER A 352 16.60 -3.10 39.01
N SER A 353 17.11 -3.95 39.91
CA SER A 353 18.52 -3.99 40.25
C SER A 353 19.01 -5.41 40.03
N LEU A 354 20.22 -5.50 39.47
CA LEU A 354 20.98 -6.72 39.19
C LEU A 354 20.66 -7.42 37.86
N LEU A 355 21.24 -6.90 36.77
CA LEU A 355 22.01 -7.72 35.82
C LEU A 355 23.00 -6.82 35.08
N SER A 356 24.08 -6.44 35.77
CA SER A 356 25.33 -6.08 35.10
C SER A 356 26.08 -7.36 34.81
N LEU A 357 26.23 -7.72 33.52
CA LEU A 357 27.21 -8.72 33.11
C LEU A 357 28.49 -8.02 32.63
N PRO A 358 29.68 -8.46 33.07
CA PRO A 358 30.95 -7.84 32.71
C PRO A 358 31.54 -8.49 31.45
N GLY A 359 32.27 -7.67 30.67
CA GLY A 359 33.37 -8.18 29.84
C GLY A 359 33.27 -7.88 28.35
N LEU A 360 33.85 -6.75 27.94
CA LEU A 360 34.70 -6.72 26.75
C LEU A 360 35.71 -5.57 26.89
N LYS A 361 36.97 -5.97 27.12
CA LYS A 361 38.13 -5.10 27.11
C LYS A 361 38.35 -4.58 25.68
N SER A 362 38.45 -3.26 25.54
CA SER A 362 39.23 -2.65 24.46
C SER A 362 40.14 -1.59 25.06
N ARG A 363 41.46 -1.83 24.94
CA ARG A 363 42.52 -0.80 24.90
C ARG A 363 42.03 0.29 23.94
N GLY A 364 42.12 1.59 24.19
CA GLY A 364 43.17 2.35 24.84
C GLY A 364 43.72 3.31 23.79
N SER A 365 43.31 4.58 23.81
CA SER A 365 44.08 5.72 23.31
C SER A 365 43.57 7.01 23.95
N ARG A 366 44.49 7.68 24.64
CA ARG A 366 44.35 8.97 25.33
C ARG A 366 44.38 10.11 24.31
N ALA A 367 43.59 11.17 24.53
CA ALA A 367 44.10 12.55 24.68
C ALA A 367 42.98 13.56 25.04
N ALA A 368 43.18 14.18 26.21
CA ALA A 368 42.98 15.59 26.57
C ALA A 368 41.63 16.33 26.35
N GLY A 369 41.06 16.78 27.47
CA GLY A 369 40.70 18.19 27.66
C GLY A 369 39.22 18.55 27.77
N GLY A 370 38.79 19.05 28.94
CA GLY A 370 37.57 19.87 29.08
C GLY A 370 36.64 19.45 30.22
N ALA A 371 36.65 20.22 31.31
CA ALA A 371 35.76 20.10 32.47
C ALA A 371 34.31 20.57 32.18
N PRO A 372 33.31 20.18 32.99
CA PRO A 372 31.89 20.26 32.64
C PRO A 372 31.21 21.56 33.09
N SER A 373 30.17 21.98 32.37
CA SER A 373 29.29 23.11 32.72
C SER A 373 27.87 22.59 33.11
N PRO A 374 27.20 23.19 34.12
CA PRO A 374 25.90 22.74 34.63
C PRO A 374 24.70 23.32 33.85
N PRO A 375 23.48 22.77 34.01
CA PRO A 375 22.29 23.18 33.26
C PRO A 375 21.63 24.46 33.83
N PRO A 376 20.89 25.24 33.01
CA PRO A 376 20.21 26.44 33.49
C PRO A 376 18.85 26.14 34.16
N PRO A 377 18.35 27.05 35.02
CA PRO A 377 17.28 26.76 35.97
C PRO A 377 15.87 27.17 35.50
N ALA A 378 14.87 26.54 36.11
CA ALA A 378 13.48 26.95 36.10
C ALA A 378 13.29 28.36 36.67
N ARG A 379 12.46 29.18 36.02
CA ARG A 379 11.99 30.47 36.54
C ARG A 379 10.48 30.46 36.71
N ARG A 380 10.08 30.66 37.97
CA ARG A 380 8.77 31.08 38.45
C ARG A 380 8.80 32.62 38.52
N ALA A 381 7.77 33.30 38.02
CA ALA A 381 7.53 34.72 38.29
C ALA A 381 6.04 35.03 38.24
N SER A 382 5.65 36.00 39.06
CA SER A 382 4.31 36.32 39.57
C SER A 382 3.81 37.70 39.13
N ALA A 383 2.47 37.84 39.11
CA ALA A 383 1.64 39.02 39.43
C ALA A 383 1.52 40.26 38.48
N GLY A 384 0.26 40.48 38.02
CA GLY A 384 -0.50 41.76 37.96
C GLY A 384 -0.14 42.84 36.92
N PRO A 385 -1.06 43.76 36.51
CA PRO A 385 -2.29 44.22 37.20
C PRO A 385 -3.60 44.29 36.35
N ALA A 386 -4.72 44.63 37.02
CA ALA A 386 -6.09 44.83 36.48
C ALA A 386 -6.31 46.25 35.88
N PRO A 387 -7.50 46.54 35.27
CA PRO A 387 -8.64 47.09 36.05
C PRO A 387 -10.07 46.61 35.62
N GLY A 388 -11.07 46.79 36.51
CA GLY A 388 -12.54 46.59 36.31
C GLY A 388 -13.25 47.85 35.75
N PRO A 389 -14.57 48.14 36.01
CA PRO A 389 -15.53 47.54 36.98
C PRO A 389 -17.01 47.27 36.50
N VAL A 390 -17.74 46.42 37.28
CA VAL A 390 -19.14 46.51 37.82
C VAL A 390 -20.34 46.67 36.82
N VAL A 391 -21.43 45.87 36.86
CA VAL A 391 -22.63 45.96 37.75
C VAL A 391 -23.41 44.62 37.82
N THR A 392 -23.98 44.36 39.01
CA THR A 392 -24.75 43.21 39.56
C THR A 392 -26.29 43.39 39.55
N ALA A 393 -27.05 42.28 39.63
CA ALA A 393 -28.22 42.01 40.54
C ALA A 393 -28.93 40.68 40.11
N GLU A 394 -29.00 39.60 40.90
CA GLU A 394 -30.04 39.23 41.92
C GLU A 394 -31.49 39.53 41.49
N GLY A 395 -32.51 38.65 41.58
CA GLY A 395 -32.70 37.31 42.14
C GLY A 395 -34.20 36.89 42.00
N LEU A 396 -34.57 35.75 42.60
CA LEU A 396 -35.93 35.21 42.89
C LEU A 396 -36.49 34.08 41.99
N HIS A 397 -36.53 32.86 42.56
CA HIS A 397 -37.53 31.80 42.34
C HIS A 397 -38.77 32.14 43.21
N PRO A 398 -40.02 31.67 42.96
CA PRO A 398 -40.35 30.23 42.99
C PRO A 398 -41.54 29.72 42.13
N SER A 399 -41.63 28.38 42.05
CA SER A 399 -42.86 27.54 41.98
C SER A 399 -43.28 26.94 40.62
N LEU A 400 -43.24 25.60 40.57
CA LEU A 400 -43.96 24.71 39.63
C LEU A 400 -45.48 24.78 39.88
N PRO A 401 -46.36 24.40 38.91
CA PRO A 401 -46.67 22.98 38.70
C PRO A 401 -46.83 22.57 37.22
N SER A 402 -46.59 21.29 36.93
CA SER A 402 -47.08 20.62 35.71
C SER A 402 -48.62 20.53 35.71
N PRO A 403 -49.24 20.40 34.52
CA PRO A 403 -50.00 19.16 34.29
C PRO A 403 -49.94 18.63 32.85
N THR A 404 -50.16 17.32 32.76
CA THR A 404 -50.46 16.48 31.60
C THR A 404 -51.66 16.93 30.77
N GLY A 405 -51.63 16.74 29.44
CA GLY A 405 -52.82 16.75 28.58
C GLY A 405 -52.53 16.75 27.07
N ASN A 406 -52.96 15.69 26.37
CA ASN A 406 -52.94 15.51 24.91
C ASN A 406 -53.54 16.69 24.12
N SER A 407 -53.04 16.96 22.90
CA SER A 407 -53.82 17.49 21.76
C SER A 407 -53.11 17.39 20.40
N THR A 408 -53.88 16.95 19.41
CA THR A 408 -53.72 16.75 17.95
C THR A 408 -53.07 17.91 17.16
N PRO A 409 -52.34 17.66 16.04
CA PRO A 409 -51.71 18.72 15.24
C PRO A 409 -52.72 19.45 14.32
N LEU A 410 -52.71 20.79 14.38
CA LEU A 410 -53.45 21.70 13.50
C LEU A 410 -52.82 21.77 12.10
N GLY A 411 -53.67 21.77 11.06
CA GLY A 411 -53.28 21.76 9.65
C GLY A 411 -52.68 23.07 9.15
N THR A 412 -51.64 22.96 8.30
CA THR A 412 -50.92 24.09 7.68
C THR A 412 -51.78 24.83 6.64
N SER A 413 -51.75 26.16 6.68
CA SER A 413 -52.47 27.07 5.76
C SER A 413 -52.22 26.77 4.27
N LYS A 414 -53.26 26.92 3.45
CA LYS A 414 -53.29 26.72 1.98
C LYS A 414 -52.23 27.55 1.24
N GLU A 415 -51.79 28.64 1.86
CA GLU A 415 -50.80 29.59 1.33
C GLU A 415 -49.36 29.07 1.46
N ALA A 416 -49.03 28.42 2.58
CA ALA A 416 -47.74 27.74 2.78
C ALA A 416 -47.54 26.61 1.76
N ARG A 417 -48.62 25.88 1.43
CA ARG A 417 -48.61 24.80 0.43
C ARG A 417 -48.39 25.30 -1.00
N ARG A 418 -48.73 26.57 -1.29
CA ARG A 418 -48.53 27.19 -2.60
C ARG A 418 -47.09 27.70 -2.75
N GLN A 419 -46.56 28.34 -1.70
CA GLN A 419 -45.15 28.76 -1.65
C GLN A 419 -44.18 27.57 -1.73
N GLU A 420 -44.50 26.47 -1.06
CA GLU A 420 -43.73 25.21 -1.13
C GLU A 420 -43.70 24.64 -2.56
N LYS A 421 -44.83 24.68 -3.28
CA LYS A 421 -44.90 24.23 -4.69
C LYS A 421 -44.09 25.13 -5.63
N GLU A 422 -44.06 26.44 -5.40
CA GLU A 422 -43.26 27.36 -6.21
C GLU A 422 -41.76 27.18 -5.97
N ARG A 423 -41.35 26.97 -4.71
CA ARG A 423 -39.96 26.62 -4.36
C ARG A 423 -39.51 25.32 -5.01
N GLN A 424 -40.32 24.26 -4.93
CA GLN A 424 -40.00 22.98 -5.56
C GLN A 424 -39.94 23.08 -7.10
N LYS A 425 -40.70 24.00 -7.71
CA LYS A 425 -40.63 24.24 -9.15
C LYS A 425 -39.32 24.97 -9.53
N GLN A 426 -38.93 25.99 -8.77
CA GLN A 426 -37.67 26.71 -8.96
C GLN A 426 -36.44 25.81 -8.73
N GLU A 427 -36.47 24.96 -7.71
CA GLU A 427 -35.40 23.98 -7.46
C GLU A 427 -35.25 23.01 -8.63
N LYS A 428 -36.35 22.46 -9.15
CA LYS A 428 -36.32 21.56 -10.32
C LYS A 428 -35.81 22.24 -11.58
N GLU A 429 -36.07 23.53 -11.76
CA GLU A 429 -35.59 24.30 -12.90
C GLU A 429 -34.09 24.60 -12.77
N SER A 430 -33.63 24.97 -11.58
CA SER A 430 -32.21 25.17 -11.26
C SER A 430 -31.39 23.87 -11.39
N GLU A 431 -31.97 22.73 -11.03
CA GLU A 431 -31.33 21.42 -11.14
C GLU A 431 -31.20 20.97 -12.60
N LYS A 432 -32.21 21.22 -13.44
CA LYS A 432 -32.12 21.00 -14.88
C LYS A 432 -31.05 21.85 -15.54
N GLU A 433 -30.91 23.11 -15.12
CA GLU A 433 -29.89 24.01 -15.65
C GLU A 433 -28.48 23.58 -15.24
N ARG A 434 -28.29 23.13 -13.99
CA ARG A 434 -27.04 22.51 -13.52
C ARG A 434 -26.69 21.26 -14.31
N GLN A 435 -27.64 20.36 -14.55
CA GLN A 435 -27.42 19.16 -15.37
C GLN A 435 -27.06 19.49 -16.82
N LYS A 436 -27.62 20.56 -17.39
CA LYS A 436 -27.27 21.04 -18.73
C LYS A 436 -25.83 21.56 -18.78
N GLN A 437 -25.42 22.37 -17.80
CA GLN A 437 -24.06 22.88 -17.69
C GLN A 437 -23.04 21.77 -17.45
N GLU A 438 -23.38 20.74 -16.66
CA GLU A 438 -22.50 19.60 -16.42
C GLU A 438 -22.27 18.77 -17.71
N LYS A 439 -23.33 18.50 -18.47
CA LYS A 439 -23.22 17.84 -19.79
C LYS A 439 -22.37 18.62 -20.79
N GLU A 440 -22.46 19.94 -20.76
CA GLU A 440 -21.67 20.81 -21.63
C GLU A 440 -20.19 20.82 -21.24
N ARG A 441 -19.89 20.81 -19.93
CA ARG A 441 -18.52 20.65 -19.40
C ARG A 441 -17.92 19.29 -19.76
N GLU A 442 -18.67 18.21 -19.59
CA GLU A 442 -18.21 16.86 -20.00
C GLU A 442 -17.91 16.77 -21.50
N LYS A 443 -18.73 17.44 -22.33
CA LYS A 443 -18.48 17.50 -23.78
C LYS A 443 -17.19 18.24 -24.09
N GLN A 444 -16.96 19.40 -23.48
CA GLN A 444 -15.73 20.18 -23.66
C GLN A 444 -14.48 19.43 -23.15
N GLU A 445 -14.61 18.66 -22.07
CA GLU A 445 -13.51 17.87 -21.53
C GLU A 445 -13.15 16.70 -22.46
N LYS A 446 -14.15 16.02 -23.03
CA LYS A 446 -13.92 14.97 -24.04
C LYS A 446 -13.26 15.52 -25.31
N GLU A 447 -13.64 16.72 -25.74
CA GLU A 447 -13.00 17.40 -26.88
C GLU A 447 -11.54 17.78 -26.57
N ARG A 448 -11.25 18.30 -25.37
CA ARG A 448 -9.87 18.56 -24.92
C ARG A 448 -9.02 17.30 -24.88
N GLN A 449 -9.51 16.22 -24.29
CA GLN A 449 -8.77 14.95 -24.23
C GLN A 449 -8.51 14.37 -25.62
N LYS A 450 -9.42 14.58 -26.58
CA LYS A 450 -9.22 14.15 -27.96
C LYS A 450 -8.12 14.98 -28.63
N TRP A 451 -8.14 16.31 -28.45
CA TRP A 451 -7.11 17.22 -28.95
C TRP A 451 -5.73 16.91 -28.38
N GLU A 452 -5.61 16.68 -27.08
CA GLU A 452 -4.34 16.32 -26.43
C GLU A 452 -3.76 15.01 -27.00
N LYS A 453 -4.60 13.99 -27.22
CA LYS A 453 -4.17 12.73 -27.85
C LYS A 453 -3.73 12.90 -29.30
N GLU A 454 -4.32 13.84 -30.04
CA GLU A 454 -3.87 14.17 -31.40
C GLU A 454 -2.51 14.88 -31.38
N GLN A 455 -2.31 15.83 -30.47
CA GLN A 455 -1.02 16.51 -30.26
C GLN A 455 0.09 15.55 -29.85
N GLU A 456 -0.17 14.62 -28.92
CA GLU A 456 0.81 13.61 -28.52
C GLU A 456 1.22 12.70 -29.68
N LYS A 457 0.26 12.29 -30.52
CA LYS A 457 0.54 11.49 -31.73
C LYS A 457 1.41 12.25 -32.72
N GLU A 458 1.16 13.54 -32.90
CA GLU A 458 1.92 14.39 -33.81
C GLU A 458 3.35 14.62 -33.30
N GLN A 459 3.52 14.86 -31.99
CA GLN A 459 4.84 14.93 -31.35
C GLN A 459 5.61 13.62 -31.48
N GLN A 460 4.97 12.46 -31.26
CA GLN A 460 5.61 11.16 -31.46
C GLN A 460 6.02 10.91 -32.91
N LYS A 461 5.26 11.42 -33.88
CA LYS A 461 5.60 11.32 -35.30
C LYS A 461 6.82 12.17 -35.63
N GLN A 462 6.87 13.43 -35.15
CA GLN A 462 8.01 14.32 -35.34
C GLN A 462 9.29 13.78 -34.67
N GLU A 463 9.17 13.22 -33.47
CA GLU A 463 10.29 12.61 -32.75
C GLU A 463 10.85 11.39 -33.51
N LYS A 464 9.98 10.54 -34.06
CA LYS A 464 10.41 9.41 -34.91
C LYS A 464 11.11 9.87 -36.19
N GLU A 465 10.63 10.95 -36.82
CA GLU A 465 11.29 11.53 -38.00
C GLU A 465 12.67 12.11 -37.65
N ARG A 466 12.79 12.82 -36.52
CA ARG A 466 14.09 13.31 -36.01
C ARG A 466 15.07 12.17 -35.77
N GLN A 467 14.66 11.12 -35.09
CA GLN A 467 15.51 9.95 -34.83
C GLN A 467 15.94 9.24 -36.12
N LYS A 468 15.08 9.22 -37.14
CA LYS A 468 15.42 8.67 -38.46
C LYS A 468 16.49 9.53 -39.16
N GLN A 469 16.32 10.84 -39.17
CA GLN A 469 17.30 11.77 -39.76
C GLN A 469 18.65 11.70 -39.04
N GLU A 470 18.65 11.57 -37.72
CA GLU A 470 19.89 11.44 -36.95
C GLU A 470 20.63 10.12 -37.23
N LYS A 471 19.90 9.00 -37.35
CA LYS A 471 20.48 7.72 -37.78
C LYS A 471 21.08 7.79 -39.19
N GLU A 472 20.41 8.49 -40.12
CA GLU A 472 20.95 8.70 -41.47
C GLU A 472 22.21 9.56 -41.46
N ARG A 473 22.26 10.64 -40.66
CA ARG A 473 23.47 11.47 -40.47
C ARG A 473 24.63 10.66 -39.90
N GLN A 474 24.40 9.87 -38.86
CA GLN A 474 25.43 9.01 -38.27
C GLN A 474 25.95 7.96 -39.25
N LYS A 475 25.08 7.44 -40.14
CA LYS A 475 25.49 6.50 -41.19
C LYS A 475 26.39 7.19 -42.23
N GLN A 476 26.01 8.37 -42.69
CA GLN A 476 26.80 9.16 -43.64
C GLN A 476 28.16 9.54 -43.07
N GLU A 477 28.22 9.92 -41.78
CA GLU A 477 29.48 10.25 -41.11
C GLU A 477 30.40 9.04 -40.98
N LYS A 478 29.86 7.86 -40.61
CA LYS A 478 30.62 6.59 -40.61
C LYS A 478 31.16 6.23 -41.99
N GLU A 479 30.39 6.47 -43.05
CA GLU A 479 30.83 6.25 -44.43
C GLU A 479 31.95 7.21 -44.84
N ARG A 480 31.86 8.50 -44.49
CA ARG A 480 32.93 9.49 -44.72
C ARG A 480 34.21 9.11 -43.99
N GLN A 481 34.14 8.76 -42.71
CA GLN A 481 35.31 8.31 -41.93
C GLN A 481 35.95 7.04 -42.53
N LYS A 482 35.13 6.12 -43.07
CA LYS A 482 35.63 4.91 -43.75
C LYS A 482 36.35 5.25 -45.06
N GLN A 483 35.85 6.22 -45.82
CA GLN A 483 36.51 6.70 -47.05
C GLN A 483 37.82 7.44 -46.75
N GLU A 484 37.86 8.29 -45.72
CA GLU A 484 39.08 8.98 -45.29
C GLU A 484 40.17 7.99 -44.85
N LYS A 485 39.80 6.97 -44.05
CA LYS A 485 40.74 5.89 -43.66
C LYS A 485 41.28 5.12 -44.87
N LYS A 486 40.44 4.84 -45.87
CA LYS A 486 40.87 4.21 -47.13
C LYS A 486 41.82 5.11 -47.93
N ALA A 487 41.56 6.42 -47.99
CA ALA A 487 42.40 7.38 -48.68
C ALA A 487 43.76 7.55 -47.99
N GLN A 488 43.79 7.60 -46.65
CA GLN A 488 45.03 7.60 -45.86
C GLN A 488 45.84 6.31 -46.06
N GLY A 489 45.17 5.14 -46.07
CA GLY A 489 45.81 3.86 -46.36
C GLY A 489 46.44 3.80 -47.76
N ARG A 490 45.77 4.35 -48.79
CA ARG A 490 46.33 4.46 -50.15
C ARG A 490 47.52 5.42 -50.22
N LYS A 491 47.49 6.56 -49.51
CA LYS A 491 48.63 7.49 -49.43
C LYS A 491 49.86 6.85 -48.75
N LEU A 492 49.65 6.07 -47.68
CA LEU A 492 50.71 5.31 -47.00
C LEU A 492 51.32 4.21 -47.89
N SER A 493 50.49 3.54 -48.69
CA SER A 493 50.94 2.52 -49.65
C SER A 493 51.75 3.10 -50.81
N LEU A 494 51.37 4.26 -51.35
CA LEU A 494 52.11 4.96 -52.40
C LEU A 494 53.49 5.44 -51.91
N ARG A 495 53.58 5.89 -50.65
CA ARG A 495 54.84 6.32 -50.03
C ARG A 495 55.83 5.16 -49.83
N ARG A 496 55.34 3.97 -49.45
CA ARG A 496 56.16 2.75 -49.35
C ARG A 496 56.63 2.18 -50.70
N LYS A 497 56.01 2.58 -51.81
CA LYS A 497 56.41 2.13 -53.16
C LYS A 497 57.45 3.05 -53.82
N ALA A 498 57.69 4.22 -53.25
CA ALA A 498 58.70 5.18 -53.71
C ALA A 498 60.09 4.94 -53.07
N ASP A 499 60.14 4.31 -51.90
CA ASP A 499 61.41 3.92 -51.24
C ASP A 499 61.70 2.44 -51.50
N GLY A 500 62.42 2.16 -52.60
CA GLY A 500 63.03 0.85 -52.85
C GLY A 500 64.32 0.65 -52.03
N PRO A 501 64.67 -0.58 -51.63
CA PRO A 501 65.80 -0.82 -50.71
C PRO A 501 67.17 -0.73 -51.43
N PRO A 502 68.24 -0.25 -50.77
CA PRO A 502 69.60 -0.31 -51.31
C PRO A 502 70.26 -1.68 -51.10
N ALA A 503 71.28 -1.95 -51.92
CA ALA A 503 72.01 -3.21 -52.07
C ALA A 503 72.77 -3.68 -50.80
N PRO A 504 73.08 -5.00 -50.67
CA PRO A 504 73.70 -5.54 -49.46
C PRO A 504 75.23 -5.42 -49.50
N GLN A 505 75.83 -5.08 -48.36
CA GLN A 505 77.25 -5.28 -48.07
C GLN A 505 77.42 -6.41 -47.04
N ASP A 506 78.54 -7.07 -47.22
CA ASP A 506 78.99 -8.38 -46.77
C ASP A 506 79.30 -8.47 -45.26
N GLY A 507 79.27 -9.70 -44.73
CA GLY A 507 80.03 -10.07 -43.54
C GLY A 507 79.23 -10.53 -42.31
N GLY A 508 79.42 -11.81 -41.96
CA GLY A 508 79.79 -12.14 -40.57
C GLY A 508 78.79 -12.92 -39.70
N ASP A 509 78.72 -14.22 -39.97
CA ASP A 509 78.91 -15.32 -39.00
C ASP A 509 77.90 -15.63 -37.86
N ARG A 510 77.49 -16.92 -37.85
CA ARG A 510 77.13 -17.84 -36.74
C ARG A 510 75.84 -17.60 -35.93
N SER A 511 74.78 -18.39 -36.20
CA SER A 511 74.41 -19.68 -35.55
C SER A 511 73.85 -19.51 -34.12
N SER A 512 72.72 -20.06 -33.68
CA SER A 512 71.82 -21.13 -34.13
C SER A 512 70.68 -21.27 -33.11
N ALA A 513 69.59 -21.94 -33.49
CA ALA A 513 68.51 -22.52 -32.66
C ALA A 513 67.42 -21.54 -32.16
N SER A 514 66.12 -21.85 -32.17
CA SER A 514 65.36 -23.03 -32.58
C SER A 514 63.90 -22.65 -32.86
N GLU A 515 63.37 -23.22 -33.94
CA GLU A 515 62.02 -23.81 -34.13
C GLU A 515 60.93 -23.70 -33.04
N ALA A 516 59.73 -23.29 -33.48
CA ALA A 516 58.41 -23.96 -33.36
C ALA A 516 57.28 -22.90 -33.52
N ARG A 517 56.59 -22.77 -34.67
CA ARG A 517 55.35 -23.49 -35.07
C ARG A 517 54.40 -23.72 -33.89
N GLN A 518 53.28 -23.00 -33.79
CA GLN A 518 51.90 -23.37 -34.21
C GLN A 518 50.99 -22.72 -33.12
N ASP A 519 49.77 -22.23 -33.30
CA ASP A 519 48.68 -22.58 -34.19
C ASP A 519 47.68 -21.41 -34.30
N ALA A 520 46.89 -21.47 -35.37
CA ALA A 520 45.67 -20.71 -35.60
C ALA A 520 44.53 -21.15 -34.65
N TYR A 521 43.51 -20.31 -34.46
CA TYR A 521 42.10 -20.58 -34.85
C TYR A 521 41.13 -19.58 -34.18
N PHE A 522 40.20 -19.09 -35.03
CA PHE A 522 38.89 -18.44 -34.80
C PHE A 522 38.76 -17.18 -33.93
#